data_AF-A0A940LTX3-F1
#
_entry.id   AF-A0A940LTX3-F1
#
_cell.length_a   1.000
_cell.length_b   1.000
_cell.length_c   1.000
_cell.angle_alpha   90.00
_cell.angle_beta   90.00
_cell.angle_gamma   90.00
#
_symmetry.space_group_name_H-M   'P 1'
#
loop_
_entity.id
_entity.type
_entity.pdbx_description
1 polymer ?
#
loop_
_entity_poly.entity_id
_entity_poly.type
_entity_poly.pdbx_seq_one_letter_code
_entity_poly.pdbx_strand_id
1 'polypeptide(L)'
;PETLRARPTLSVTVNADKGGPAPATLSYLTTGLSWKADYVALFDETKSALDLQGWITLGNNSGTAFVDAETQLVAGQVNTLANSYNYRREAAAIQAAGTETGTGERVADYYIYPLPQRTTIAANQSKQVGFLSAQGVAAKKVYEVRQYGFSSQPNPQAATVALQFSNAKAAGLGAQLPAGVVRVYMRDASGDPKFIGENSVGHTPAGSELSIKTGDAFDVTSQATLVSNTQLSKTRSRYEMSYLVRNVRPQPVTVELRQGFWGTNGEVKAE
;
A
#
# COMPACT_ATOMS: atom_id res chain seq x y z
N PRO A 1 -26.30 23.37 38.70
CA PRO A 1 -25.62 22.82 39.89
C PRO A 1 -24.23 23.45 40.05
N GLU A 2 -23.76 23.68 41.28
CA GLU A 2 -22.44 24.31 41.56
C GLU A 2 -21.23 23.57 40.97
N THR A 3 -21.42 22.32 40.52
CA THR A 3 -20.37 21.48 39.93
C THR A 3 -20.38 21.45 38.40
N LEU A 4 -21.27 22.19 37.73
CA LEU A 4 -21.35 22.20 36.28
C LEU A 4 -20.30 23.17 35.70
N ARG A 5 -19.16 22.64 35.24
CA ARG A 5 -18.15 23.44 34.54
C ARG A 5 -18.46 23.45 33.04
N ALA A 6 -18.37 24.63 32.42
CA ALA A 6 -18.58 24.83 30.98
C ALA A 6 -17.47 24.26 30.08
N ARG A 7 -16.39 23.74 30.68
CA ARG A 7 -15.25 23.12 29.98
C ARG A 7 -15.13 21.66 30.41
N PRO A 8 -14.70 20.75 29.53
CA PRO A 8 -14.44 19.36 29.92
C PRO A 8 -13.46 19.33 31.09
N THR A 9 -13.85 18.68 32.19
CA THR A 9 -13.00 18.51 33.38
C THR A 9 -13.05 17.06 33.82
N LEU A 10 -11.90 16.40 33.85
CA LEU A 10 -11.72 15.10 34.49
C LEU A 10 -11.53 15.33 36.00
N SER A 11 -12.29 14.61 36.82
CA SER A 11 -12.10 14.58 38.28
C SER A 11 -11.72 13.17 38.69
N VAL A 12 -10.64 13.03 39.45
CA VAL A 12 -10.14 11.74 39.94
C VAL A 12 -9.98 11.82 41.45
N THR A 13 -10.49 10.81 42.16
CA THR A 13 -10.25 10.63 43.60
C THR A 13 -9.17 9.56 43.77
N VAL A 14 -8.10 9.89 44.51
CA VAL A 14 -6.97 8.98 44.74
C VAL A 14 -6.86 8.67 46.23
N ASN A 15 -6.83 7.39 46.58
CA ASN A 15 -6.46 6.96 47.94
C ASN A 15 -4.93 6.83 48.02
N ALA A 16 -4.31 7.54 48.97
CA ALA A 16 -2.86 7.53 49.17
C ALA A 16 -2.52 7.53 50.67
N ASP A 17 -1.52 6.74 51.05
CA ASP A 17 -1.09 6.59 52.46
C ASP A 17 -0.36 7.84 53.00
N LYS A 18 0.24 8.65 52.11
CA LYS A 18 0.86 9.94 52.42
C LYS A 18 0.52 10.95 51.33
N GLY A 19 0.15 12.16 51.73
CA GLY A 19 -0.04 13.28 50.81
C GLY A 19 1.28 13.84 50.30
N GLY A 20 1.30 14.33 49.07
CA GLY A 20 2.45 14.99 48.47
C GLY A 20 2.36 15.05 46.94
N PRO A 21 3.24 15.83 46.27
CA PRO A 21 3.38 15.78 44.83
C PRO A 21 3.80 14.38 44.37
N ALA A 22 3.08 13.81 43.42
CA ALA A 22 3.42 12.53 42.81
C ALA A 22 3.30 12.65 41.28
N PRO A 23 4.23 12.05 40.51
CA PRO A 23 4.05 11.94 39.07
C PRO A 23 2.82 11.06 38.77
N ALA A 24 1.98 11.50 37.86
CA ALA A 24 0.79 10.78 37.43
C ALA A 24 0.74 10.70 35.90
N THR A 25 0.38 9.54 35.39
CA THR A 25 0.16 9.30 33.95
C THR A 25 -1.32 9.00 33.73
N LEU A 26 -1.96 9.75 32.84
CA LEU A 26 -3.33 9.50 32.42
C LEU A 26 -3.33 8.92 31.02
N SER A 27 -3.81 7.68 30.88
CA SER A 27 -4.02 7.01 29.60
C SER A 27 -5.51 6.86 29.34
N TYR A 28 -5.99 7.36 28.21
CA TYR A 28 -7.40 7.27 27.83
C TYR A 28 -7.55 7.11 26.31
N LEU A 29 -8.64 6.47 25.88
CA LEU A 29 -9.04 6.44 24.49
C LEU A 29 -9.88 7.67 24.16
N THR A 30 -9.60 8.28 23.02
CA THR A 30 -10.43 9.35 22.45
C THR A 30 -10.81 9.01 21.02
N THR A 31 -11.91 9.58 20.56
CA THR A 31 -12.39 9.46 19.19
C THR A 31 -12.23 10.79 18.46
N GLY A 32 -12.46 10.79 17.15
CA GLY A 32 -12.33 12.00 16.33
C GLY A 32 -10.90 12.29 15.86
N LEU A 33 -9.91 11.46 16.23
CA LEU A 33 -8.60 11.46 15.60
C LEU A 33 -8.59 10.47 14.43
N SER A 34 -8.03 10.87 13.30
CA SER A 34 -7.85 10.01 12.13
C SER A 34 -6.53 10.30 11.44
N TRP A 35 -6.04 9.32 10.67
CA TRP A 35 -4.90 9.53 9.79
C TRP A 35 -5.02 8.71 8.51
N LYS A 36 -4.36 9.16 7.44
CA LYS A 36 -4.21 8.44 6.18
C LYS A 36 -2.84 8.72 5.56
N ALA A 37 -2.32 7.79 4.77
CA ALA A 37 -1.12 7.97 3.98
C ALA A 37 -1.46 8.25 2.49
N ASP A 38 -0.74 9.19 1.90
CA ASP A 38 -0.79 9.54 0.48
C ASP A 38 0.64 9.54 -0.07
N TYR A 39 0.84 8.98 -1.27
CA TYR A 39 2.13 8.88 -1.94
C TYR A 39 2.10 9.50 -3.33
N VAL A 40 3.23 10.07 -3.73
CA VAL A 40 3.48 10.54 -5.09
C VAL A 40 4.72 9.82 -5.61
N ALA A 41 4.54 9.09 -6.71
CA ALA A 41 5.55 8.30 -7.38
C ALA A 41 5.86 8.96 -8.73
N LEU A 42 7.09 9.40 -8.95
CA LEU A 42 7.55 9.98 -10.22
C LEU A 42 8.54 9.03 -10.90
N PHE A 43 8.11 8.42 -12.00
CA PHE A 43 8.87 7.42 -12.73
C PHE A 43 9.62 8.03 -13.94
N ASP A 44 10.87 7.64 -14.10
CA ASP A 44 11.72 7.94 -15.25
C ASP A 44 12.06 6.61 -15.97
N GLU A 45 11.40 6.38 -17.10
CA GLU A 45 11.55 5.14 -17.88
C GLU A 45 12.98 4.99 -18.44
N THR A 46 13.65 6.10 -18.76
CA THR A 46 15.02 6.07 -19.32
C THR A 46 16.06 5.64 -18.27
N LYS A 47 15.82 5.99 -17.01
CA LYS A 47 16.71 5.64 -15.89
C LYS A 47 16.29 4.37 -15.17
N SER A 48 15.11 3.81 -15.49
CA SER A 48 14.51 2.71 -14.73
C SER A 48 14.48 3.01 -13.23
N ALA A 49 14.02 4.22 -12.90
CA ALA A 49 14.11 4.76 -11.54
C ALA A 49 12.82 5.51 -11.17
N LEU A 50 12.51 5.48 -9.87
CA LEU A 50 11.34 6.10 -9.27
C LEU A 50 11.74 7.01 -8.12
N ASP A 51 11.24 8.23 -8.12
CA ASP A 51 11.25 9.08 -6.92
C ASP A 51 9.91 8.89 -6.18
N LEU A 52 9.96 8.57 -4.88
CA LEU A 52 8.79 8.31 -4.06
C LEU A 52 8.74 9.27 -2.88
N GLN A 53 7.64 9.99 -2.78
CA GLN A 53 7.33 10.87 -1.66
C GLN A 53 6.08 10.38 -0.94
N GLY A 54 6.07 10.45 0.39
CA GLY A 54 4.94 10.04 1.21
C GLY A 54 4.59 11.07 2.27
N TRP A 55 3.29 11.32 2.42
CA TRP A 55 2.70 12.25 3.36
C TRP A 55 1.68 11.53 4.23
N ILE A 56 1.57 11.95 5.48
CA ILE A 56 0.52 11.55 6.39
C ILE A 56 -0.38 12.75 6.63
N THR A 57 -1.67 12.57 6.36
CA THR A 57 -2.69 13.55 6.72
C THR A 57 -3.31 13.14 8.05
N LEU A 58 -3.10 13.93 9.09
CA LEU A 58 -3.71 13.81 10.42
C LEU A 58 -4.98 14.66 10.46
N GLY A 59 -6.09 14.10 10.94
CA GLY A 59 -7.34 14.81 11.19
C GLY A 59 -7.65 14.83 12.69
N ASN A 60 -8.00 16.00 13.23
CA ASN A 60 -8.43 16.14 14.62
C ASN A 60 -9.80 16.79 14.72
N ASN A 61 -10.81 15.96 14.89
CA ASN A 61 -12.19 16.32 15.20
C ASN A 61 -12.56 15.92 16.63
N SER A 62 -11.58 15.77 17.53
CA SER A 62 -11.82 15.40 18.95
C SER A 62 -12.39 16.58 19.78
N GLY A 63 -12.38 17.79 19.22
CA GLY A 63 -12.76 19.03 19.92
C GLY A 63 -11.66 19.61 20.83
N THR A 64 -10.50 18.96 20.94
CA THR A 64 -9.37 19.44 21.76
C THR A 64 -8.09 19.53 20.92
N ALA A 65 -7.30 20.59 21.11
CA ALA A 65 -6.00 20.73 20.47
C ALA A 65 -4.93 19.92 21.22
N PHE A 66 -4.11 19.19 20.49
CA PHE A 66 -2.92 18.51 21.02
C PHE A 66 -1.71 19.36 20.65
N VAL A 67 -1.11 20.03 21.63
CA VAL A 67 0.01 20.97 21.40
C VAL A 67 1.33 20.28 21.72
N ASP A 68 2.32 20.42 20.83
CA ASP A 68 3.66 19.87 21.01
C ASP A 68 3.66 18.36 21.37
N ALA A 69 2.77 17.59 20.74
CA ALA A 69 2.57 16.19 21.07
C ALA A 69 3.63 15.30 20.41
N GLU A 70 4.21 14.40 21.18
CA GLU A 70 4.90 13.23 20.64
C GLU A 70 3.85 12.31 20.00
N THR A 71 3.95 12.12 18.70
CA THR A 71 2.87 11.49 17.91
C THR A 71 3.38 10.21 17.28
N GLN A 72 2.66 9.13 17.55
CA GLN A 72 2.88 7.82 16.95
C GLN A 72 1.62 7.37 16.22
N LEU A 73 1.77 6.80 15.05
CA LEU A 73 0.66 6.32 14.23
C LEU A 73 0.68 4.81 14.20
N VAL A 74 -0.45 4.21 14.50
CA VAL A 74 -0.60 2.75 14.53
C VAL A 74 -1.31 2.31 13.26
N ALA A 75 -0.63 1.48 12.47
CA ALA A 75 -1.14 0.95 11.22
C ALA A 75 -1.44 -0.56 11.36
N GLY A 76 -2.62 -0.94 10.88
CA GLY A 76 -3.18 -2.29 11.00
C GLY A 76 -4.70 -2.23 11.11
N GLN A 77 -5.35 -3.39 11.15
CA GLN A 77 -6.80 -3.48 11.37
C GLN A 77 -7.10 -3.43 12.88
N VAL A 78 -7.00 -2.25 13.48
CA VAL A 78 -7.38 -2.07 14.89
C VAL A 78 -8.87 -2.37 15.02
N ASN A 79 -9.21 -3.43 15.75
CA ASN A 79 -10.59 -3.79 15.99
C ASN A 79 -11.25 -2.72 16.87
N THR A 80 -12.20 -1.96 16.31
CA THR A 80 -13.04 -1.03 17.06
C THR A 80 -14.49 -1.40 16.83
N LEU A 81 -15.34 -1.23 17.84
CA LEU A 81 -16.78 -1.57 17.79
C LEU A 81 -17.56 -0.82 16.67
N ALA A 82 -16.95 0.16 16.01
CA ALA A 82 -17.54 0.96 14.93
C ALA A 82 -17.09 0.55 13.52
N ASN A 83 -16.14 -0.37 13.37
CA ASN A 83 -15.48 -0.64 12.09
C ASN A 83 -16.15 -1.79 11.33
N SER A 84 -17.41 -1.60 10.93
CA SER A 84 -18.11 -2.51 10.03
C SER A 84 -18.32 -1.80 8.70
N TYR A 85 -17.93 -2.47 7.61
CA TYR A 85 -17.96 -2.05 6.21
C TYR A 85 -16.75 -1.23 5.72
N ASN A 86 -15.74 -1.94 5.20
CA ASN A 86 -14.89 -1.39 4.14
C ASN A 86 -14.90 -2.32 2.92
N TYR A 87 -15.32 -1.74 1.80
CA TYR A 87 -15.28 -2.30 0.46
C TYR A 87 -13.85 -2.70 0.10
N ARG A 88 -13.67 -3.88 -0.50
CA ARG A 88 -12.39 -4.32 -1.08
C ARG A 88 -12.03 -3.39 -2.25
N ARG A 89 -11.20 -2.38 -2.02
CA ARG A 89 -10.38 -1.78 -3.08
C ARG A 89 -9.25 -2.78 -3.35
N GLU A 90 -9.04 -3.15 -4.62
CA GLU A 90 -7.84 -3.91 -5.01
C GLU A 90 -6.62 -3.03 -4.71
N ALA A 91 -5.91 -3.36 -3.63
CA ALA A 91 -4.63 -2.75 -3.33
C ALA A 91 -3.56 -3.34 -4.25
N ALA A 92 -2.49 -2.56 -4.46
CA ALA A 92 -1.29 -2.98 -5.14
C ALA A 92 -0.84 -4.34 -4.64
N ALA A 93 -0.53 -5.23 -5.58
CA ALA A 93 -0.15 -6.58 -5.26
C ALA A 93 1.28 -6.58 -4.68
N ILE A 94 1.43 -7.16 -3.49
CA ILE A 94 2.72 -7.61 -2.98
C ILE A 94 3.10 -8.84 -3.79
N GLN A 95 4.16 -8.72 -4.60
CA GLN A 95 4.65 -9.81 -5.46
C GLN A 95 5.50 -10.79 -4.67
N ALA A 96 6.27 -10.29 -3.71
CA ALA A 96 7.01 -11.06 -2.73
C ALA A 96 6.99 -10.29 -1.40
N ALA A 97 6.65 -10.97 -0.31
CA ALA A 97 6.69 -10.36 1.01
C ALA A 97 8.14 -10.13 1.43
N GLY A 98 8.42 -8.94 1.94
CA GLY A 98 9.74 -8.57 2.43
C GLY A 98 10.11 -9.25 3.73
N THR A 99 11.40 -9.53 3.88
CA THR A 99 12.00 -10.11 5.09
C THR A 99 12.83 -9.09 5.87
N GLU A 100 12.95 -7.86 5.38
CA GLU A 100 13.73 -6.83 6.07
C GLU A 100 12.98 -6.32 7.30
N THR A 101 13.73 -6.14 8.39
CA THR A 101 13.23 -5.41 9.55
C THR A 101 13.28 -3.92 9.21
N GLY A 102 12.12 -3.32 8.99
CA GLY A 102 12.02 -1.86 8.87
C GLY A 102 12.47 -1.19 10.17
N THR A 103 12.82 0.10 10.11
CA THR A 103 13.16 0.90 11.30
C THR A 103 11.95 1.22 12.19
N GLY A 104 10.74 0.81 11.79
CA GLY A 104 9.52 1.05 12.53
C GLY A 104 9.41 0.11 13.73
N GLU A 105 9.02 0.66 14.86
CA GLU A 105 8.68 -0.11 16.05
C GLU A 105 7.44 -0.98 15.75
N ARG A 106 7.48 -2.24 16.19
CA ARG A 106 6.36 -3.18 16.06
C ARG A 106 5.82 -3.49 17.45
N VAL A 107 4.51 -3.39 17.61
CA VAL A 107 3.82 -3.84 18.82
C VAL A 107 2.79 -4.88 18.39
N ALA A 108 3.02 -6.13 18.81
CA ALA A 108 2.30 -7.30 18.29
C ALA A 108 2.31 -7.32 16.74
N ASP A 109 1.14 -7.34 16.11
CA ASP A 109 0.96 -7.35 14.65
C ASP A 109 0.77 -5.94 14.05
N TYR A 110 0.97 -4.88 14.84
CA TYR A 110 0.78 -3.50 14.41
C TYR A 110 2.12 -2.81 14.12
N TYR A 111 2.10 -1.98 13.09
CA TYR A 111 3.24 -1.13 12.73
C TYR A 111 3.08 0.25 13.35
N ILE A 112 4.08 0.68 14.11
CA ILE A 112 4.14 2.02 14.67
C ILE A 112 5.00 2.91 13.77
N TYR A 113 4.47 4.07 13.43
CA TYR A 113 5.13 5.11 12.66
C TYR A 113 5.25 6.36 13.54
N PRO A 114 6.38 6.53 14.25
CA PRO A 114 6.63 7.76 14.98
C PRO A 114 6.82 8.91 13.99
N LEU A 115 6.18 10.05 14.27
CA LEU A 115 6.51 11.27 13.55
C LEU A 115 7.83 11.83 14.10
N PRO A 116 8.76 12.27 13.24
CA PRO A 116 10.10 12.67 13.65
C PRO A 116 10.13 13.95 14.50
N GLN A 117 9.05 14.73 14.47
CA GLN A 117 8.94 15.98 15.21
C GLN A 117 7.67 16.01 16.04
N ARG A 118 7.77 16.64 17.22
CA ARG A 118 6.58 16.97 18.01
C ARG A 118 5.63 17.82 17.19
N THR A 119 4.37 17.43 17.20
CA THR A 119 3.39 17.91 16.25
C THR A 119 2.20 18.50 16.99
N THR A 120 1.99 19.81 16.83
CA THR A 120 0.70 20.41 17.20
C THR A 120 -0.36 20.05 16.17
N ILE A 121 -1.49 19.51 16.63
CA ILE A 121 -2.69 19.20 15.84
C ILE A 121 -3.87 19.95 16.49
N ALA A 122 -4.23 21.11 15.92
CA ALA A 122 -5.29 21.93 16.48
C ALA A 122 -6.66 21.25 16.36
N ALA A 123 -7.61 21.66 17.20
CA ALA A 123 -8.99 21.19 17.10
C ALA A 123 -9.59 21.61 15.74
N ASN A 124 -10.31 20.67 15.11
CA ASN A 124 -10.94 20.80 13.79
C ASN A 124 -9.93 21.10 12.66
N GLN A 125 -8.68 20.63 12.80
CA GLN A 125 -7.62 20.81 11.82
C GLN A 125 -7.30 19.51 11.08
N SER A 126 -6.98 19.63 9.80
CA SER A 126 -6.20 18.65 9.06
C SER A 126 -4.75 19.12 8.90
N LYS A 127 -3.79 18.28 9.25
CA LYS A 127 -2.35 18.58 9.15
C LYS A 127 -1.63 17.52 8.34
N GLN A 128 -0.82 17.95 7.39
CA GLN A 128 0.03 17.06 6.60
C GLN A 128 1.47 17.07 7.11
N VAL A 129 2.05 15.87 7.22
CA VAL A 129 3.44 15.66 7.64
C VAL A 129 4.11 14.72 6.65
N GLY A 130 5.22 15.15 6.05
CA GLY A 130 6.04 14.28 5.21
C GLY A 130 6.75 13.23 6.08
N PHE A 131 6.73 11.98 5.65
CA PHE A 131 7.37 10.87 6.38
C PHE A 131 8.32 10.04 5.52
N LEU A 132 8.20 10.14 4.20
CA LEU A 132 8.99 9.38 3.25
C LEU A 132 9.46 10.29 2.12
N SER A 133 10.75 10.24 1.82
CA SER A 133 11.35 10.88 0.66
C SER A 133 12.52 10.01 0.20
N ALA A 134 12.35 9.36 -0.94
CA ALA A 134 13.36 8.53 -1.57
C ALA A 134 13.48 8.91 -3.04
N GLN A 135 14.71 8.95 -3.53
CA GLN A 135 15.02 9.30 -4.91
C GLN A 135 15.78 8.16 -5.56
N GLY A 136 15.54 7.95 -6.85
CA GLY A 136 16.27 6.94 -7.62
C GLY A 136 16.02 5.50 -7.18
N VAL A 137 14.84 5.18 -6.62
CA VAL A 137 14.45 3.80 -6.27
C VAL A 137 14.40 2.98 -7.56
N ALA A 138 15.10 1.85 -7.61
CA ALA A 138 15.11 1.00 -8.80
C ALA A 138 13.69 0.50 -9.10
N ALA A 139 13.21 0.78 -10.32
CA ALA A 139 11.85 0.46 -10.73
C ALA A 139 11.79 0.12 -12.22
N LYS A 140 10.87 -0.76 -12.60
CA LYS A 140 10.63 -1.13 -14.00
C LYS A 140 9.16 -1.04 -14.36
N LYS A 141 8.86 -0.60 -15.58
CA LYS A 141 7.54 -0.73 -16.17
C LYS A 141 7.38 -2.14 -16.74
N VAL A 142 6.27 -2.79 -16.41
CA VAL A 142 5.93 -4.13 -16.91
C VAL A 142 4.52 -4.15 -17.49
N TYR A 143 4.30 -5.09 -18.40
CA TYR A 143 2.97 -5.45 -18.88
C TYR A 143 2.58 -6.77 -18.21
N GLU A 144 1.56 -6.76 -17.36
CA GLU A 144 1.10 -7.94 -16.65
C GLU A 144 -0.13 -8.54 -17.35
N VAL A 145 -0.08 -9.83 -17.63
CA VAL A 145 -1.22 -10.62 -18.11
C VAL A 145 -1.55 -11.64 -17.05
N ARG A 146 -2.72 -11.53 -16.44
CA ARG A 146 -3.19 -12.50 -15.44
C ARG A 146 -4.39 -13.27 -16.00
N GLN A 147 -4.22 -14.57 -16.17
CA GLN A 147 -5.30 -15.48 -16.54
C GLN A 147 -5.69 -16.31 -15.32
N TYR A 148 -6.98 -16.41 -15.07
CA TYR A 148 -7.51 -17.22 -13.98
C TYR A 148 -8.30 -18.42 -14.53
N GLY A 149 -7.94 -19.62 -14.09
CA GLY A 149 -8.50 -20.87 -14.62
C GLY A 149 -8.04 -21.17 -16.04
N PHE A 150 -8.58 -22.24 -16.61
CA PHE A 150 -8.16 -22.79 -17.91
C PHE A 150 -9.31 -22.68 -18.91
N SER A 151 -9.40 -21.54 -19.57
CA SER A 151 -10.45 -21.26 -20.56
C SER A 151 -9.91 -20.41 -21.70
N SER A 152 -10.48 -20.61 -22.89
CA SER A 152 -10.21 -19.75 -24.03
C SER A 152 -10.89 -18.40 -23.87
N GLN A 153 -10.17 -17.34 -24.19
CA GLN A 153 -10.69 -16.00 -24.27
C GLN A 153 -11.22 -15.74 -25.69
N PRO A 154 -12.49 -15.35 -25.86
CA PRO A 154 -13.07 -15.14 -27.18
C PRO A 154 -12.45 -13.95 -27.91
N ASN A 155 -11.97 -12.96 -27.16
CA ASN A 155 -11.35 -11.74 -27.69
C ASN A 155 -10.01 -11.47 -26.97
N PRO A 156 -9.04 -10.82 -27.63
CA PRO A 156 -7.84 -10.32 -26.97
C PRO A 156 -8.19 -9.36 -25.82
N GLN A 157 -7.45 -9.46 -24.72
CA GLN A 157 -7.54 -8.54 -23.59
C GLN A 157 -6.28 -7.68 -23.51
N ALA A 158 -6.45 -6.42 -23.10
CA ALA A 158 -5.34 -5.51 -22.83
C ALA A 158 -4.47 -6.04 -21.68
N ALA A 159 -3.15 -5.96 -21.83
CA ALA A 159 -2.24 -6.21 -20.72
C ALA A 159 -2.35 -5.08 -19.68
N THR A 160 -2.31 -5.40 -18.40
CA THR A 160 -2.23 -4.39 -17.34
C THR A 160 -0.86 -3.71 -17.38
N VAL A 161 -0.81 -2.38 -17.32
CA VAL A 161 0.44 -1.63 -17.18
C VAL A 161 0.71 -1.42 -15.70
N ALA A 162 1.88 -1.84 -15.23
CA ALA A 162 2.28 -1.66 -13.84
C ALA A 162 3.73 -1.20 -13.69
N LEU A 163 4.01 -0.53 -12.57
CA LEU A 163 5.36 -0.24 -12.12
C LEU A 163 5.74 -1.22 -11.00
N GLN A 164 6.82 -1.97 -11.21
CA GLN A 164 7.36 -2.87 -10.21
C GLN A 164 8.61 -2.28 -9.57
N PHE A 165 8.67 -2.30 -8.25
CA PHE A 165 9.82 -1.87 -7.46
C PHE A 165 9.87 -2.56 -6.11
N SER A 166 11.06 -2.56 -5.50
CA SER A 166 11.29 -3.08 -4.17
C SER A 166 11.32 -1.97 -3.14
N ASN A 167 10.71 -2.17 -1.96
CA ASN A 167 10.93 -1.27 -0.83
C ASN A 167 12.11 -1.69 0.08
N ALA A 168 12.97 -2.59 -0.41
CA ALA A 168 14.22 -2.97 0.25
C ALA A 168 15.19 -1.80 0.37
N LYS A 169 16.07 -1.85 1.39
CA LYS A 169 17.15 -0.86 1.53
C LYS A 169 18.12 -0.91 0.35
N ALA A 170 18.42 -2.11 -0.14
CA ALA A 170 19.28 -2.33 -1.30
C ALA A 170 18.72 -1.69 -2.59
N ALA A 171 17.40 -1.50 -2.69
CA ALA A 171 16.74 -0.87 -3.82
C ALA A 171 16.55 0.66 -3.67
N GLY A 172 17.02 1.24 -2.56
CA GLY A 172 17.01 2.68 -2.32
C GLY A 172 15.87 3.21 -1.44
N LEU A 173 14.96 2.35 -0.95
CA LEU A 173 13.85 2.78 -0.09
C LEU A 173 14.07 2.44 1.39
N GLY A 174 14.25 1.15 1.71
CA GLY A 174 14.53 0.67 3.07
C GLY A 174 13.46 1.01 4.11
N ALA A 175 12.21 1.19 3.67
CA ALA A 175 11.12 1.66 4.51
C ALA A 175 9.87 0.81 4.34
N GLN A 176 9.21 0.55 5.47
CA GLN A 176 7.85 -0.01 5.48
C GLN A 176 6.85 1.06 5.00
N LEU A 177 5.80 0.64 4.31
CA LEU A 177 4.80 1.54 3.73
C LEU A 177 3.45 1.35 4.42
N PRO A 178 2.91 2.36 5.11
CA PRO A 178 1.52 2.33 5.55
C PRO A 178 0.55 2.18 4.37
N ALA A 179 -0.59 1.55 4.60
CA ALA A 179 -1.64 1.49 3.60
C ALA A 179 -2.08 2.92 3.23
N GLY A 180 -2.25 3.17 1.94
CA GLY A 180 -2.51 4.51 1.43
C GLY A 180 -2.73 4.56 -0.07
N VAL A 181 -2.84 5.76 -0.62
CA VAL A 181 -3.06 5.97 -2.06
C VAL A 181 -1.76 6.43 -2.72
N VAL A 182 -1.37 5.79 -3.82
CA VAL A 182 -0.21 6.14 -4.64
C VAL A 182 -0.70 6.79 -5.93
N ARG A 183 -0.26 8.02 -6.19
CA ARG A 183 -0.44 8.72 -7.46
C ARG A 183 0.84 8.61 -8.26
N VAL A 184 0.73 8.11 -9.48
CA VAL A 184 1.87 7.82 -10.34
C VAL A 184 1.93 8.86 -11.46
N TYR A 185 3.10 9.46 -11.58
CA TYR A 185 3.48 10.37 -12.65
C TYR A 185 4.66 9.79 -13.40
N MET A 186 4.75 10.07 -14.69
CA MET A 186 5.88 9.68 -15.53
C MET A 186 6.41 10.91 -16.26
N ARG A 187 7.73 11.03 -16.38
CA ARG A 187 8.35 12.08 -17.19
C ARG A 187 8.15 11.77 -18.66
N ASP A 188 7.66 12.73 -19.42
CA ASP A 188 7.64 12.64 -20.89
C ASP A 188 9.04 12.91 -21.49
N ALA A 189 9.14 12.88 -22.82
CA ALA A 189 10.40 13.13 -23.51
C ALA A 189 11.00 14.54 -23.25
N SER A 190 10.16 15.50 -22.84
CA SER A 190 10.56 16.86 -22.45
C SER A 190 10.94 16.97 -20.97
N GLY A 191 10.73 15.90 -20.19
CA GLY A 191 11.01 15.82 -18.76
C GLY A 191 9.83 16.24 -17.87
N ASP A 192 8.67 16.59 -18.45
CA ASP A 192 7.51 17.06 -17.71
C ASP A 192 6.74 15.88 -17.08
N PRO A 193 6.33 15.97 -15.80
CA PRO A 193 5.55 14.93 -15.17
C PRO A 193 4.11 14.91 -15.72
N LYS A 194 3.67 13.76 -16.21
CA LYS A 194 2.28 13.49 -16.60
C LYS A 194 1.68 12.45 -15.68
N PHE A 195 0.45 12.68 -15.21
CA PHE A 195 -0.29 11.69 -14.42
C PHE A 195 -0.61 10.48 -15.28
N ILE A 196 -0.28 9.27 -14.79
CA ILE A 196 -0.51 8.02 -15.51
C ILE A 196 -1.36 7.01 -14.74
N GLY A 197 -1.70 7.27 -13.48
CA GLY A 197 -2.59 6.38 -12.72
C GLY A 197 -2.62 6.66 -11.22
N GLU A 198 -3.65 6.15 -10.57
CA GLU A 198 -3.79 6.12 -9.12
C GLU A 198 -4.07 4.68 -8.68
N ASN A 199 -3.44 4.25 -7.60
CA ASN A 199 -3.70 2.96 -6.99
C ASN A 199 -3.62 3.05 -5.47
N SER A 200 -4.09 2.03 -4.75
CA SER A 200 -3.84 1.90 -3.31
C SER A 200 -2.66 0.98 -3.06
N VAL A 201 -1.92 1.18 -1.96
CA VAL A 201 -0.96 0.22 -1.42
C VAL A 201 -1.49 -0.27 -0.07
N GLY A 202 -1.31 -1.55 0.24
CA GLY A 202 -1.61 -2.11 1.56
C GLY A 202 -0.51 -1.80 2.59
N HIS A 203 -0.70 -2.20 3.84
CA HIS A 203 0.40 -2.17 4.81
C HIS A 203 1.50 -3.12 4.32
N THR A 204 2.64 -2.56 3.94
CA THR A 204 3.71 -3.30 3.27
C THR A 204 4.97 -3.29 4.14
N PRO A 205 5.47 -4.46 4.55
CA PRO A 205 6.73 -4.54 5.29
C PRO A 205 7.92 -4.13 4.42
N ALA A 206 9.02 -3.72 5.04
CA ALA A 206 10.27 -3.42 4.34
C ALA A 206 10.80 -4.67 3.60
N GLY A 207 11.46 -4.46 2.46
CA GLY A 207 12.01 -5.54 1.63
C GLY A 207 11.03 -6.25 0.70
N SER A 208 9.77 -5.82 0.62
CA SER A 208 8.75 -6.36 -0.27
C SER A 208 8.91 -5.86 -1.71
N GLU A 209 8.55 -6.73 -2.65
CA GLU A 209 8.37 -6.37 -4.05
C GLU A 209 6.91 -5.94 -4.29
N LEU A 210 6.72 -4.78 -4.89
CA LEU A 210 5.42 -4.15 -5.14
C LEU A 210 5.17 -4.05 -6.64
N SER A 211 3.91 -4.22 -7.05
CA SER A 211 3.45 -3.88 -8.40
C SER A 211 2.27 -2.91 -8.35
N ILE A 212 2.50 -1.69 -8.82
CA ILE A 212 1.50 -0.62 -8.87
C ILE A 212 0.88 -0.58 -10.25
N LYS A 213 -0.35 -1.11 -10.40
CA LYS A 213 -1.13 -0.92 -11.63
C LYS A 213 -1.36 0.57 -11.87
N THR A 214 -1.09 1.02 -13.09
CA THR A 214 -1.29 2.39 -13.57
C THR A 214 -2.41 2.48 -14.59
N GLY A 215 -2.66 1.41 -15.35
CA GLY A 215 -3.75 1.35 -16.32
C GLY A 215 -3.73 0.05 -17.11
N ASP A 216 -4.38 0.06 -18.26
CA ASP A 216 -4.38 -1.04 -19.23
C ASP A 216 -3.74 -0.57 -20.54
N ALA A 217 -3.01 -1.45 -21.20
CA ALA A 217 -2.25 -1.13 -22.40
C ALA A 217 -3.14 -1.09 -23.63
N PHE A 218 -3.02 -0.03 -24.42
CA PHE A 218 -3.65 0.04 -25.75
C PHE A 218 -2.94 -0.86 -26.77
N ASP A 219 -1.60 -0.83 -26.76
CA ASP A 219 -0.77 -1.44 -27.81
C ASP A 219 -0.25 -2.83 -27.47
N VAL A 220 -0.60 -3.36 -26.28
CA VAL A 220 -0.15 -4.68 -25.82
C VAL A 220 -1.37 -5.48 -25.39
N THR A 221 -1.65 -6.57 -26.10
CA THR A 221 -2.79 -7.46 -25.83
C THR A 221 -2.34 -8.89 -25.69
N SER A 222 -3.12 -9.70 -24.97
CA SER A 222 -2.95 -11.14 -24.87
C SER A 222 -4.29 -11.83 -25.08
N GLN A 223 -4.26 -12.98 -25.75
CA GLN A 223 -5.42 -13.85 -25.90
C GLN A 223 -5.06 -15.27 -25.47
N ALA A 224 -5.66 -15.74 -24.39
CA ALA A 224 -5.49 -17.11 -23.91
C ALA A 224 -6.36 -18.08 -24.72
N THR A 225 -5.83 -19.25 -25.05
CA THR A 225 -6.54 -20.35 -25.71
C THR A 225 -6.26 -21.64 -24.96
N LEU A 226 -7.32 -22.33 -24.53
CA LEU A 226 -7.22 -23.70 -24.03
C LEU A 226 -6.96 -24.62 -25.23
N VAL A 227 -5.77 -25.19 -25.29
CA VAL A 227 -5.35 -26.11 -26.37
C VAL A 227 -5.85 -27.52 -26.05
N SER A 228 -5.63 -27.98 -24.82
CA SER A 228 -6.07 -29.30 -24.40
C SER A 228 -6.37 -29.38 -22.90
N ASN A 229 -7.29 -30.27 -22.53
CA ASN A 229 -7.58 -30.67 -21.15
C ASN A 229 -7.62 -32.19 -21.09
N THR A 230 -6.62 -32.80 -20.48
CA THR A 230 -6.49 -34.25 -20.36
C THR A 230 -6.60 -34.67 -18.90
N GLN A 231 -7.58 -35.51 -18.59
CA GLN A 231 -7.67 -36.14 -17.28
C GLN A 231 -6.63 -37.26 -17.17
N LEU A 232 -5.65 -37.10 -16.27
CA LEU A 232 -4.60 -38.08 -15.99
C LEU A 232 -5.03 -39.08 -14.90
N SER A 233 -5.91 -38.67 -13.98
CA SER A 233 -6.53 -39.52 -12.95
C SER A 233 -7.82 -38.89 -12.43
N LYS A 234 -8.49 -39.55 -11.47
CA LYS A 234 -9.67 -38.99 -10.78
C LYS A 234 -9.40 -37.64 -10.09
N THR A 235 -8.13 -37.32 -9.79
CA THR A 235 -7.73 -36.12 -9.04
C THR A 235 -6.68 -35.27 -9.76
N ARG A 236 -6.29 -35.64 -10.99
CA ARG A 236 -5.25 -34.94 -11.75
C ARG A 236 -5.69 -34.71 -13.19
N SER A 237 -5.65 -33.45 -13.59
CA SER A 237 -5.81 -33.03 -14.99
C SER A 237 -4.56 -32.29 -15.44
N ARG A 238 -4.26 -32.37 -16.74
CA ARG A 238 -3.26 -31.56 -17.42
C ARG A 238 -3.99 -30.60 -18.35
N TYR A 239 -3.65 -29.33 -18.24
CA TYR A 239 -4.14 -28.27 -19.12
C TYR A 239 -2.98 -27.75 -19.94
N GLU A 240 -3.23 -27.54 -21.22
CA GLU A 240 -2.30 -26.89 -22.14
C GLU A 240 -2.93 -25.58 -22.60
N MET A 241 -2.20 -24.49 -22.39
CA MET A 241 -2.67 -23.14 -22.67
C MET A 241 -1.71 -22.49 -23.67
N SER A 242 -2.25 -21.88 -24.71
CA SER A 242 -1.51 -21.02 -25.64
C SER A 242 -1.89 -19.56 -25.42
N TYR A 243 -0.90 -18.68 -25.50
CA TYR A 243 -1.08 -17.25 -25.28
C TYR A 243 -0.54 -16.47 -26.48
N LEU A 244 -1.45 -15.85 -27.22
CA LEU A 244 -1.08 -14.97 -28.32
C LEU A 244 -0.92 -13.54 -27.80
N VAL A 245 0.33 -13.12 -27.60
CA VAL A 245 0.68 -11.75 -27.21
C VAL A 245 0.94 -10.92 -28.45
N ARG A 246 0.30 -9.76 -28.57
CA ARG A 246 0.52 -8.80 -29.65
C ARG A 246 1.07 -7.51 -29.07
N ASN A 247 2.19 -7.04 -29.63
CA ASN A 247 2.80 -5.75 -29.33
C ASN A 247 2.83 -4.94 -30.64
N VAL A 248 2.11 -3.83 -30.70
CA VAL A 248 2.13 -2.91 -31.86
C VAL A 248 3.03 -1.69 -31.63
N ARG A 249 3.75 -1.64 -30.50
CA ARG A 249 4.75 -0.60 -30.24
C ARG A 249 6.00 -0.84 -31.08
N PRO A 250 6.75 0.23 -31.44
CA PRO A 250 8.00 0.09 -32.17
C PRO A 250 9.14 -0.50 -31.31
N GLN A 251 9.01 -0.48 -29.98
CA GLN A 251 9.99 -1.07 -29.07
C GLN A 251 9.56 -2.46 -28.59
N PRO A 252 10.51 -3.39 -28.36
CA PRO A 252 10.23 -4.62 -27.65
C PRO A 252 9.73 -4.34 -26.24
N VAL A 253 8.82 -5.18 -25.74
CA VAL A 253 8.25 -5.07 -24.39
C VAL A 253 8.38 -6.40 -23.66
N THR A 254 8.57 -6.33 -22.34
CA THR A 254 8.51 -7.51 -21.46
C THR A 254 7.07 -7.66 -20.96
N VAL A 255 6.50 -8.85 -21.19
CA VAL A 255 5.19 -9.23 -20.66
C VAL A 255 5.36 -10.30 -19.58
N GLU A 256 4.85 -10.03 -18.39
CA GLU A 256 4.80 -10.99 -17.29
C GLU A 256 3.45 -11.71 -17.29
N LEU A 257 3.47 -12.98 -17.69
CA LEU A 257 2.28 -13.81 -17.75
C LEU A 257 2.09 -14.62 -16.46
N ARG A 258 0.89 -14.59 -15.90
CA ARG A 258 0.53 -15.27 -14.66
C ARG A 258 -0.72 -16.11 -14.86
N GLN A 259 -0.54 -17.43 -14.85
CA GLN A 259 -1.63 -18.41 -14.83
C GLN A 259 -1.99 -18.74 -13.37
N GLY A 260 -3.15 -18.27 -12.91
CA GLY A 260 -3.75 -18.65 -11.64
C GLY A 260 -4.80 -19.74 -11.82
N PHE A 261 -5.05 -20.56 -10.80
CA PHE A 261 -6.12 -21.55 -10.77
C PHE A 261 -6.52 -21.88 -9.31
N TRP A 262 -7.71 -22.44 -9.11
CA TRP A 262 -8.14 -22.96 -7.81
C TRP A 262 -7.53 -24.35 -7.62
N GLY A 263 -6.62 -24.52 -6.67
CA GLY A 263 -6.00 -25.81 -6.34
C GLY A 263 -4.79 -25.66 -5.42
N THR A 264 -4.51 -26.69 -4.62
CA THR A 264 -3.38 -26.67 -3.66
C THR A 264 -2.06 -27.09 -4.30
N ASN A 265 -2.09 -27.84 -5.40
CA ASN A 265 -0.91 -28.39 -6.06
C ASN A 265 -1.02 -28.26 -7.58
N GLY A 266 -0.08 -27.56 -8.21
CA GLY A 266 0.07 -27.55 -9.67
C GLY A 266 1.44 -27.00 -10.06
N GLU A 267 1.92 -27.42 -11.22
CA GLU A 267 3.18 -27.01 -11.80
C GLU A 267 2.87 -26.33 -13.14
N VAL A 268 3.34 -25.11 -13.32
CA VAL A 268 3.25 -24.40 -14.60
C VAL A 268 4.60 -24.54 -15.28
N LYS A 269 4.61 -25.13 -16.47
CA LYS A 269 5.79 -25.20 -17.34
C LYS A 269 5.55 -24.28 -18.53
N ALA A 270 6.50 -23.40 -18.79
CA ALA A 270 6.57 -22.68 -20.05
C ALA A 270 7.33 -23.57 -21.04
N GLU A 271 6.75 -23.78 -22.21
CA GLU A 271 7.37 -24.45 -23.36
C GLU A 271 7.66 -23.40 -24.45
#